data_AF-A0A2G0E717-F1
#
_entry.id   AF-A0A2G0E717-F1
#
_cell.length_a   1.000
_cell.length_b   1.000
_cell.length_c   1.000
_cell.angle_alpha   90.00
_cell.angle_beta   90.00
_cell.angle_gamma   90.00
#
_symmetry.space_group_name_H-M   'P 1'
#
loop_
_entity.id
_entity.type
_entity.pdbx_description
1 polymer ?
#
loop_
_entity_poly.entity_id
_entity_poly.type
_entity_poly.pdbx_seq_one_letter_code
_entity_poly.pdbx_strand_id
1 'polypeptide(L)' 'MKKIGFLSFGHWMEQGSLVKTAQDAYLQSIDLAVEAEKIGVDGAFFRVHHFAPQIGSPFPLLAA' A
#
# COMPACT_ATOMS: atom_id res chain seq x y z
N MET A 1 15.05 9.14 19.77
CA MET A 1 15.10 9.42 18.31
C MET A 1 13.69 9.35 17.75
N LYS A 2 13.33 10.19 16.76
CA LYS A 2 12.00 10.12 16.12
C LYS A 2 12.01 9.03 15.05
N LYS A 3 10.89 8.31 14.91
CA LYS A 3 10.65 7.29 13.87
C LYS A 3 9.66 7.85 12.86
N ILE A 4 9.94 7.73 11.57
CA ILE A 4 9.09 8.24 10.48
C ILE A 4 8.64 7.06 9.62
N GLY A 5 7.33 6.93 9.43
CA GLY A 5 6.70 5.91 8.57
C GLY A 5 5.55 6.49 7.76
N PHE A 6 4.99 5.71 6.85
CA PHE A 6 3.79 6.09 6.09
C PHE A 6 2.62 5.12 6.30
N LEU A 7 1.40 5.63 6.14
CA LEU A 7 0.18 4.83 6.05
C LEU A 7 -0.47 5.04 4.69
N SER A 8 -0.57 3.98 3.89
CA SER A 8 -1.30 3.95 2.62
C SER A 8 -2.63 3.22 2.77
N PHE A 9 -3.62 3.65 2.00
CA PHE A 9 -4.93 3.00 1.93
C PHE A 9 -5.06 2.07 0.71
N GLY A 10 -4.02 1.99 -0.13
CA GLY A 10 -4.00 1.11 -1.32
C GLY A 10 -5.15 1.38 -2.28
N HIS A 11 -5.63 2.63 -2.36
CA HIS A 11 -6.87 2.97 -3.04
C HIS A 11 -6.76 2.83 -4.57
N TRP A 12 -7.66 2.03 -5.14
CA TRP A 12 -7.86 1.93 -6.59
C TRP A 12 -9.35 2.03 -6.96
N MET A 13 -9.62 2.47 -8.18
CA MET A 13 -10.95 2.45 -8.80
C MET A 13 -10.82 2.68 -10.32
N GLU A 14 -11.67 2.04 -11.10
CA GLU A 14 -11.65 2.15 -12.57
C GLU A 14 -11.89 3.60 -13.03
N GLN A 15 -12.88 4.29 -12.45
CA GLN A 15 -13.16 5.71 -12.68
C GLN A 15 -12.82 6.50 -11.43
N GLY A 16 -12.12 7.65 -11.53
CA GLY A 16 -11.87 8.53 -10.39
C GLY A 16 -10.54 8.35 -9.63
N SER A 17 -9.76 7.30 -9.92
CA SER A 17 -8.37 7.14 -9.46
C SER A 17 -7.40 7.08 -10.62
N LEU A 18 -6.13 7.39 -10.38
CA LEU A 18 -5.04 7.11 -11.31
C LEU A 18 -4.67 5.61 -11.32
N VAL A 19 -4.88 4.92 -10.19
CA VAL A 19 -4.67 3.48 -10.07
C VAL A 19 -5.97 2.76 -10.38
N LYS A 20 -5.97 2.01 -11.48
CA LYS A 20 -7.20 1.52 -12.11
C LYS A 20 -7.60 0.11 -11.69
N THR A 21 -6.63 -0.70 -11.25
CA THR A 21 -6.86 -2.11 -10.94
C THR A 21 -6.33 -2.47 -9.55
N ALA A 22 -6.88 -3.55 -8.97
CA ALA A 22 -6.38 -4.12 -7.73
C ALA A 22 -4.92 -4.58 -7.86
N GLN A 23 -4.54 -5.13 -9.02
CA GLN A 23 -3.18 -5.59 -9.30
C GLN A 23 -2.19 -4.42 -9.27
N ASP A 24 -2.53 -3.30 -9.93
CA ASP A 24 -1.66 -2.12 -9.94
C ASP A 24 -1.48 -1.55 -8.54
N ALA A 25 -2.56 -1.45 -7.75
CA ALA A 25 -2.47 -1.00 -6.36
C ALA A 25 -1.55 -1.89 -5.52
N TYR A 26 -1.58 -3.19 -5.77
CA TYR A 26 -0.77 -4.15 -5.05
C TYR A 26 0.72 -4.01 -5.41
N LEU A 27 1.04 -4.00 -6.71
CA LEU A 27 2.43 -3.85 -7.17
C LEU A 27 3.01 -2.50 -6.73
N GLN A 28 2.25 -1.41 -6.86
CA GLN A 28 2.69 -0.09 -6.40
C GLN A 28 2.86 -0.02 -4.88
N SER A 29 2.10 -0.80 -4.11
CA SER A 29 2.29 -0.89 -2.66
C SER A 29 3.64 -1.51 -2.29
N ILE A 30 4.07 -2.53 -3.04
CA ILE A 30 5.39 -3.15 -2.89
C ILE A 30 6.48 -2.16 -3.29
N ASP A 31 6.36 -1.56 -4.47
CA ASP A 31 7.34 -0.58 -4.98
C ASP A 31 7.50 0.59 -3.99
N LEU A 32 6.40 1.13 -3.48
CA LEU A 32 6.43 2.21 -2.48
C LEU A 32 7.14 1.78 -1.19
N ALA A 33 6.89 0.58 -0.68
CA ALA A 33 7.55 0.08 0.52
C ALA A 33 9.06 -0.09 0.31
N VAL A 34 9.47 -0.63 -0.85
CA VAL A 34 10.88 -0.81 -1.20
C VAL A 34 11.60 0.54 -1.37
N GLU A 35 10.98 1.51 -2.04
CA GLU A 35 11.58 2.84 -2.19
C GLU A 35 11.62 3.61 -0.86
N ALA A 36 10.60 3.44 0.00
CA ALA A 36 10.61 4.01 1.34
C ALA A 36 11.74 3.44 2.20
N GLU A 37 12.00 2.13 2.12
CA GLU A 37 13.14 1.50 2.79
C GLU A 37 14.48 2.08 2.31
N LYS A 38 14.66 2.24 0.99
CA LYS A 38 15.88 2.79 0.40
C LYS A 38 16.23 4.19 0.91
N ILE A 39 15.24 5.01 1.23
CA ILE A 39 15.44 6.38 1.77
C ILE A 39 15.44 6.43 3.31
N GLY A 40 15.36 5.29 3.99
CA GLY A 40 15.48 5.19 5.44
C GLY A 40 14.18 5.42 6.22
N VAL A 41 13.01 5.19 5.62
CA VAL A 41 11.72 5.22 6.33
C VAL A 41 11.62 4.01 7.27
N ASP A 42 11.17 4.24 8.49
CA ASP A 42 11.13 3.23 9.56
C ASP A 42 9.93 2.27 9.50
N GLY A 43 8.98 2.49 8.59
CA GLY A 43 7.82 1.61 8.45
C GLY A 43 6.86 1.97 7.31
N ALA A 44 6.31 0.92 6.70
CA ALA A 44 5.28 0.97 5.67
C ALA A 44 4.02 0.29 6.21
N PHE A 45 2.91 1.03 6.31
CA PHE A 45 1.65 0.52 6.85
C PHE A 45 0.56 0.62 5.80
N PHE A 46 -0.26 -0.43 5.68
CA PHE A 46 -1.36 -0.49 4.72
C PHE A 46 -2.69 -0.74 5.44
N ARG A 47 -3.72 0.01 5.06
CA ARG A 47 -5.07 -0.17 5.59
C ARG A 47 -5.71 -1.43 5.00
N VAL A 48 -6.30 -2.24 5.86
CA VAL A 48 -7.18 -3.34 5.47
C VAL A 48 -8.62 -2.82 5.35
N HIS A 49 -9.27 -3.15 4.25
CA HIS A 49 -10.62 -2.73 3.89
C HIS A 49 -11.54 -3.94 3.68
N HIS A 50 -12.64 -4.00 4.42
CA HIS A 50 -13.67 -5.04 4.26
C HIS A 50 -14.98 -4.51 3.63
N PHE A 51 -15.16 -3.19 3.61
CA PHE A 51 -16.39 -2.54 3.13
C PHE A 51 -16.18 -1.71 1.85
N ALA A 52 -15.06 -1.91 1.18
CA ALA A 52 -14.74 -1.32 -0.11
C ALA A 52 -13.90 -2.33 -0.92
N PRO A 53 -13.99 -2.33 -2.27
CA PRO A 53 -13.20 -3.21 -3.13
C PRO A 53 -11.73 -2.74 -3.14
N GLN A 54 -11.01 -3.00 -2.05
CA GLN A 54 -9.63 -2.59 -1.81
C GLN A 54 -8.88 -3.76 -1.14
N ILE A 55 -7.67 -3.54 -0.61
CA ILE A 55 -6.87 -4.59 0.02
C ILE A 55 -7.58 -5.12 1.28
N GLY A 56 -8.01 -6.40 1.25
CA GLY A 56 -8.83 -7.01 2.31
C GLY A 56 -8.08 -7.93 3.28
N SER A 57 -6.84 -8.29 3.00
CA SER A 57 -6.00 -9.08 3.91
C SER A 57 -4.58 -8.54 3.92
N PRO A 58 -3.94 -8.40 5.10
CA PRO A 58 -2.59 -7.87 5.18
C PRO A 58 -1.54 -8.88 4.71
N PHE A 59 -1.77 -10.18 4.95
CA PHE A 59 -0.73 -11.20 4.79
C PHE A 59 -0.22 -11.37 3.36
N PRO A 60 -1.06 -11.38 2.32
CA PRO A 60 -0.55 -11.45 0.96
C PRO A 60 0.46 -10.33 0.69
N LEU A 61 0.12 -9.08 1.02
CA LEU A 61 0.97 -7.92 0.71
C LEU A 61 2.28 -7.94 1.51
N LEU A 62 2.19 -8.33 2.79
CA LEU A 62 3.37 -8.37 3.68
C LEU A 62 4.33 -9.53 3.38
N ALA A 63 3.90 -10.53 2.62
CA ALA A 63 4.69 -11.71 2.26
C ALA A 63 5.25 -11.66 0.83
N ALA A 64 4.95 -10.60 0.07
CA ALA A 64 5.34 -10.43 -1.33
C ALA A 64 6.81 -9.99 -1.51
#